data_AF-A0A848Q590-F1
#
_entry.id   AF-A0A848Q590-F1
#
_cell.length_a   1.000
_cell.length_b   1.000
_cell.length_c   1.000
_cell.angle_alpha   90.00
_cell.angle_beta   90.00
_cell.angle_gamma   90.00
#
_symmetry.space_group_name_H-M   'P 1'
#
loop_
_entity.id
_entity.type
_entity.pdbx_description
1 polymer ?
#
loop_
_entity_poly.entity_id
_entity_poly.type
_entity_poly.pdbx_seq_one_letter_code
_entity_poly.pdbx_strand_id
1 'polypeptide(L)'
;MKPNKISAIAIFSVFVLASCGPQVIEDNYYRFNDKEEAVTLAQARKSNYKSDMPRSGDSRVLVVPVEFSDYPASGMLRGAEGAREDLRKAYFGDSEDTQWESLSSYYAKSSYGKVNISGQVMPWYRPVHRDSPTQWYATDEIVESFGTADGDSGIARLIL
;
A
#
# COMPACT_ATOMS: atom_id res chain seq x y z
N MET A 1 83.89 -0.05 23.65
CA MET A 1 83.07 1.16 23.89
C MET A 1 82.81 1.78 22.51
N LYS A 2 81.62 1.75 21.92
CA LYS A 2 80.29 2.22 22.36
C LYS A 2 79.20 1.14 22.16
N PRO A 3 78.29 0.93 23.13
CA PRO A 3 76.98 0.34 22.90
C PRO A 3 75.94 1.44 22.65
N ASN A 4 74.92 1.21 21.83
CA ASN A 4 73.66 1.95 21.90
C ASN A 4 72.49 1.04 21.52
N LYS A 5 71.39 1.28 22.22
CA LYS A 5 70.35 0.35 22.61
C LYS A 5 69.11 0.44 21.70
N ILE A 6 68.50 -0.72 21.49
CA ILE A 6 67.06 -1.05 21.59
C ILE A 6 66.07 -0.11 20.88
N SER A 7 65.30 -0.67 19.94
CA SER A 7 63.84 -0.63 20.05
C SER A 7 63.16 -1.65 19.14
N ALA A 8 62.15 -2.28 19.73
CA ALA A 8 61.19 -3.20 19.16
C ALA A 8 60.58 -2.70 17.85
N ILE A 9 60.16 -3.64 17.00
CA ILE A 9 58.78 -3.78 16.51
C ILE A 9 58.71 -5.14 15.79
N ALA A 10 57.99 -6.08 16.41
CA ALA A 10 57.58 -7.32 15.78
C ALA A 10 56.53 -7.00 14.72
N ILE A 11 56.80 -7.34 13.45
CA ILE A 11 55.76 -7.38 12.41
C ILE A 11 55.52 -8.84 12.11
N PHE A 12 54.66 -9.43 12.93
CA PHE A 12 54.10 -10.76 12.74
C PHE A 12 52.95 -10.62 11.73
N SER A 13 53.27 -10.52 10.43
CA SER A 13 52.26 -10.50 9.37
C SER A 13 51.76 -11.92 9.13
N VAL A 14 50.76 -12.32 9.93
CA VAL A 14 49.94 -13.50 9.66
C VAL A 14 49.01 -13.16 8.50
N PHE A 15 49.33 -13.64 7.30
CA PHE A 15 48.38 -13.71 6.20
C PHE A 15 47.45 -14.91 6.45
N VAL A 16 46.37 -14.70 7.21
CA VAL A 16 45.22 -15.60 7.20
C VAL A 16 44.43 -15.28 5.93
N LEU A 17 44.68 -16.00 4.84
CA LEU A 17 43.73 -16.04 3.72
C LEU A 17 42.54 -16.91 4.16
N ALA A 18 41.56 -16.26 4.78
CA ALA A 18 40.22 -16.78 4.89
C ALA A 18 39.62 -16.88 3.48
N SER A 19 39.77 -18.04 2.83
CA SER A 19 38.87 -18.44 1.74
C SER A 19 37.68 -19.15 2.36
N CYS A 20 36.78 -18.36 2.95
CA CYS A 20 35.41 -18.79 3.22
C CYS A 20 34.49 -17.77 2.55
N GLY A 21 34.56 -17.71 1.22
CA GLY A 21 33.52 -17.09 0.41
C GLY A 21 32.39 -18.10 0.15
N PRO A 22 31.13 -17.67 0.04
CA PRO A 22 30.03 -18.57 -0.27
C PRO A 22 30.30 -19.25 -1.63
N GLN A 23 30.26 -20.58 -1.63
CA GLN A 23 30.39 -21.35 -2.86
C GLN A 23 29.08 -21.21 -3.63
N VAL A 24 29.14 -20.62 -4.82
CA VAL A 24 28.00 -20.57 -5.72
C VAL A 24 27.80 -21.99 -6.24
N ILE A 25 26.87 -22.73 -5.64
CA ILE A 25 26.38 -23.98 -6.19
C ILE A 25 25.50 -23.60 -7.36
N GLU A 26 26.04 -23.69 -8.58
CA GLU A 26 25.22 -23.60 -9.80
C GLU A 26 24.49 -24.92 -9.98
N ASP A 27 23.18 -24.90 -9.73
CA ASP A 27 22.31 -26.04 -9.97
C ASP A 27 22.32 -26.40 -11.46
N ASN A 28 22.62 -27.66 -11.79
CA ASN A 28 22.72 -28.17 -13.16
C ASN A 28 21.39 -28.72 -13.71
N TYR A 29 20.27 -28.34 -13.11
CA TYR A 29 18.94 -28.78 -13.53
C TYR A 29 18.02 -27.59 -13.75
N TYR A 30 17.16 -27.70 -14.77
CA TYR A 30 16.17 -26.69 -15.08
C TYR A 30 15.05 -26.77 -14.02
N ARG A 31 14.99 -25.76 -13.14
CA ARG A 31 13.85 -25.63 -12.22
C ARG A 31 12.67 -25.06 -13.00
N PHE A 32 11.79 -25.95 -13.45
CA PHE A 32 10.48 -25.55 -13.94
C PHE A 32 9.73 -24.92 -12.76
N ASN A 33 9.54 -23.60 -12.79
CA ASN A 33 8.81 -22.78 -11.82
C ASN A 33 9.65 -22.06 -10.72
N ASP A 34 10.83 -21.53 -11.07
CA ASP A 34 11.64 -20.64 -10.20
C ASP A 34 11.11 -19.20 -10.04
N LYS A 35 9.91 -18.91 -10.53
CA LYS A 35 9.25 -17.66 -10.17
C LYS A 35 8.68 -17.85 -8.78
N GLU A 36 8.98 -16.94 -7.85
CA GLU A 36 8.24 -16.80 -6.59
C GLU A 36 6.76 -17.01 -6.91
N GLU A 37 6.11 -17.96 -6.23
CA GLU A 37 4.70 -18.24 -6.45
C GLU A 37 3.88 -16.99 -6.10
N ALA A 38 3.67 -16.14 -7.09
CA ALA A 38 2.85 -14.96 -6.96
C ALA A 38 1.40 -15.42 -6.97
N VAL A 39 0.83 -15.63 -5.78
CA VAL A 39 -0.60 -15.89 -5.63
C VAL A 39 -1.35 -14.71 -6.26
N THR A 40 -2.04 -14.98 -7.36
CA THR A 40 -2.89 -13.97 -7.99
C THR A 40 -4.11 -13.69 -7.09
N LEU A 41 -4.63 -12.46 -7.13
CA LEU A 41 -5.88 -12.12 -6.44
C LEU A 41 -7.04 -13.06 -6.83
N ALA A 42 -7.06 -13.53 -8.08
CA ALA A 42 -8.02 -14.50 -8.56
C ALA A 42 -7.87 -15.88 -7.87
N GLN A 43 -6.64 -16.35 -7.64
CA GLN A 43 -6.38 -17.58 -6.91
C GLN A 43 -6.74 -17.44 -5.42
N ALA A 44 -6.41 -16.30 -4.79
CA ALA A 44 -6.81 -16.01 -3.41
C ALA A 44 -8.34 -16.00 -3.24
N ARG A 45 -9.08 -15.38 -4.18
CA ARG A 45 -10.55 -15.33 -4.19
C ARG A 45 -11.20 -16.69 -4.42
N LYS A 46 -10.59 -17.56 -5.23
CA LYS A 46 -11.11 -18.93 -5.46
C LYS A 46 -11.00 -19.80 -4.21
N SER A 47 -9.97 -19.59 -3.38
CA SER A 47 -9.77 -20.37 -2.15
C SER A 47 -10.80 -20.04 -1.07
N ASN A 48 -11.30 -18.81 -1.03
CA ASN A 48 -12.32 -18.35 -0.09
C ASN A 48 -13.32 -17.46 -0.84
N TYR A 49 -14.47 -18.00 -1.24
CA TYR A 49 -15.53 -17.20 -1.87
C TYR A 49 -16.06 -16.18 -0.85
N LYS A 50 -15.47 -14.99 -0.85
CA LYS A 50 -16.00 -13.80 -0.18
C LYS A 50 -16.40 -12.82 -1.26
N SER A 51 -17.69 -12.51 -1.31
CA SER A 51 -18.21 -11.42 -2.14
C SER A 51 -17.66 -10.11 -1.58
N ASP A 52 -17.04 -9.29 -2.42
CA ASP A 52 -16.49 -7.98 -2.00
C ASP A 52 -17.61 -7.03 -1.54
N MET A 53 -18.83 -7.23 -2.05
CA MET A 53 -20.03 -6.46 -1.68
C MET A 53 -21.25 -7.40 -1.53
N PRO A 54 -22.08 -7.23 -0.49
CA PRO A 54 -23.28 -8.03 -0.30
C PRO A 54 -24.35 -7.72 -1.38
N ARG A 55 -25.21 -8.71 -1.65
CA ARG A 55 -26.34 -8.57 -2.59
C ARG A 55 -27.54 -7.81 -1.99
N SER A 56 -27.53 -7.61 -0.68
CA SER A 56 -28.54 -6.88 0.10
C SER A 56 -27.97 -6.46 1.45
N GLY A 57 -28.51 -5.41 2.05
CA GLY A 57 -28.06 -4.81 3.30
C GLY A 57 -27.16 -3.60 3.10
N ASP A 58 -26.50 -3.20 4.17
CA ASP A 58 -25.65 -2.02 4.21
C ASP A 58 -24.18 -2.39 3.95
N SER A 59 -23.52 -1.61 3.10
CA SER A 59 -22.11 -1.77 2.74
C SER A 59 -21.36 -0.49 3.05
N ARG A 60 -20.21 -0.60 3.73
CA ARG A 60 -19.29 0.52 3.95
C ARG A 60 -18.13 0.45 2.96
N VAL A 61 -17.94 1.51 2.19
CA VAL A 61 -16.89 1.63 1.17
C VAL A 61 -15.89 2.71 1.58
N LEU A 62 -14.61 2.36 1.60
CA LEU A 62 -13.52 3.30 1.77
C LEU A 62 -12.93 3.64 0.40
N VAL A 63 -12.99 4.92 0.01
CA VAL A 63 -12.37 5.39 -1.23
C VAL A 63 -11.01 5.99 -0.90
N VAL A 64 -9.95 5.41 -1.45
CA VAL A 64 -8.56 5.87 -1.25
C VAL A 64 -8.06 6.49 -2.56
N PRO A 65 -8.11 7.82 -2.70
CA PRO A 65 -7.54 8.49 -3.86
C PRO A 65 -6.02 8.48 -3.77
N VAL A 66 -5.35 8.09 -4.85
CA VAL A 66 -3.89 7.99 -4.93
C VAL A 66 -3.37 9.02 -5.92
N GLU A 67 -2.35 9.79 -5.52
CA GLU A 67 -1.63 10.71 -6.38
C GLU A 67 -0.17 10.30 -6.54
N PHE A 68 0.45 10.73 -7.63
CA PHE A 68 1.85 10.48 -7.92
C PHE A 68 2.63 11.79 -7.98
N SER A 69 3.94 11.73 -7.78
CA SER A 69 4.80 12.93 -7.75
C SER A 69 4.86 13.66 -9.09
N ASP A 70 4.71 12.92 -10.19
CA ASP A 70 4.71 13.41 -11.57
C ASP A 70 3.33 13.94 -12.02
N TYR A 71 2.25 13.44 -11.41
CA TYR A 71 0.90 13.95 -11.62
C TYR A 71 0.19 14.20 -10.27
N PRO A 72 0.51 15.31 -9.59
CA PRO A 72 -0.06 15.61 -8.28
C PRO A 72 -1.52 16.07 -8.42
N ALA A 73 -2.36 15.72 -7.43
CA ALA A 73 -3.77 16.10 -7.41
C ALA A 73 -3.98 17.63 -7.35
N SER A 74 -2.99 18.37 -6.85
CA SER A 74 -3.00 19.84 -6.88
C SER A 74 -3.07 20.41 -8.29
N GLY A 75 -2.62 19.67 -9.30
CA GLY A 75 -2.67 20.07 -10.71
C GLY A 75 -4.03 19.82 -11.40
N MET A 76 -5.00 19.21 -10.71
CA MET A 76 -6.33 18.97 -11.26
C MET A 76 -7.13 20.28 -11.39
N LEU A 77 -8.15 20.28 -12.26
CA LEU A 77 -8.94 21.47 -12.60
C LEU A 77 -9.47 22.25 -11.39
N ARG A 78 -9.88 21.54 -10.34
CA ARG A 78 -10.42 22.13 -9.10
C ARG A 78 -9.47 22.00 -7.90
N GLY A 79 -8.20 21.71 -8.17
CA GLY A 79 -7.20 21.36 -7.17
C GLY A 79 -7.50 20.04 -6.47
N ALA A 80 -6.63 19.67 -5.52
CA ALA A 80 -6.72 18.39 -4.81
C ALA A 80 -8.04 18.27 -4.04
N GLU A 81 -8.44 19.32 -3.34
CA GLU A 81 -9.65 19.29 -2.50
C GLU A 81 -10.93 19.30 -3.33
N GLY A 82 -10.97 20.08 -4.42
CA GLY A 82 -12.11 20.07 -5.32
C GLY A 82 -12.29 18.72 -6.02
N ALA A 83 -11.20 18.08 -6.43
CA ALA A 83 -11.25 16.73 -6.99
C ALA A 83 -11.67 15.68 -5.96
N ARG A 84 -11.25 15.83 -4.69
CA ARG A 84 -11.69 14.96 -3.59
C ARG A 84 -13.19 15.10 -3.33
N GLU A 85 -13.72 16.32 -3.39
CA GLU A 85 -15.15 16.58 -3.28
C GLU A 85 -15.93 16.00 -4.47
N ASP A 86 -15.37 16.07 -5.68
CA ASP A 86 -15.98 15.45 -6.86
C ASP A 86 -16.07 13.92 -6.71
N LEU A 87 -15.03 13.28 -6.14
CA LEU A 87 -15.09 11.87 -5.77
C LEU A 87 -16.16 11.60 -4.71
N ARG A 88 -16.27 12.45 -3.67
CA ARG A 88 -17.30 12.30 -2.64
C ARG A 88 -18.70 12.32 -3.26
N LYS A 89 -18.94 13.24 -4.19
CA LYS A 89 -20.22 13.34 -4.90
C LYS A 89 -20.47 12.15 -5.84
N ALA A 90 -19.46 11.71 -6.58
CA ALA A 90 -19.57 10.57 -7.47
C ALA A 90 -19.93 9.27 -6.72
N TYR A 91 -19.38 9.08 -5.51
CA TYR A 91 -19.64 7.88 -4.70
C TYR A 91 -20.89 7.99 -3.82
N PHE A 92 -21.09 9.14 -3.17
CA PHE A 92 -22.05 9.29 -2.07
C PHE A 92 -22.93 10.55 -2.17
N GLY A 93 -22.86 11.29 -3.27
CA GLY A 93 -23.68 12.49 -3.48
C GLY A 93 -25.11 12.16 -3.89
N ASP A 94 -25.97 13.18 -3.88
CA ASP A 94 -27.34 13.06 -4.37
C ASP A 94 -27.42 13.28 -5.88
N SER A 95 -28.51 12.83 -6.50
CA SER A 95 -28.72 13.03 -7.94
C SER A 95 -28.80 14.51 -8.33
N GLU A 96 -29.19 15.37 -7.39
CA GLU A 96 -29.24 16.83 -7.55
C GLU A 96 -27.84 17.45 -7.61
N ASP A 97 -26.84 16.85 -6.94
CA ASP A 97 -25.48 17.36 -6.89
C ASP A 97 -24.67 17.07 -8.15
N THR A 98 -25.00 15.99 -8.87
CA THR A 98 -24.18 15.49 -9.98
C THR A 98 -24.89 15.51 -11.33
N GLN A 99 -26.21 15.74 -11.39
CA GLN A 99 -27.08 15.50 -12.56
C GLN A 99 -27.21 14.02 -12.97
N TRP A 100 -26.46 13.11 -12.33
CA TRP A 100 -26.46 11.67 -12.56
C TRP A 100 -26.72 10.95 -11.22
N GLU A 101 -26.84 9.63 -11.23
CA GLU A 101 -26.84 8.87 -9.98
C GLU A 101 -25.41 8.67 -9.48
N SER A 102 -25.17 8.86 -8.18
CA SER A 102 -23.93 8.45 -7.52
C SER A 102 -23.89 6.93 -7.37
N LEU A 103 -22.75 6.37 -6.98
CA LEU A 103 -22.66 4.93 -6.68
C LEU A 103 -23.72 4.52 -5.65
N SER A 104 -23.84 5.26 -4.55
CA SER A 104 -24.83 4.96 -3.50
C SER A 104 -26.27 5.06 -4.02
N SER A 105 -26.61 6.15 -4.72
CA SER A 105 -27.98 6.37 -5.18
C SER A 105 -28.38 5.42 -6.30
N TYR A 106 -27.45 5.07 -7.20
CA TYR A 106 -27.66 4.08 -8.25
C TYR A 106 -27.96 2.69 -7.67
N TYR A 107 -27.14 2.21 -6.72
CA TYR A 107 -27.36 0.89 -6.11
C TYR A 107 -28.60 0.87 -5.23
N ALA A 108 -28.91 1.95 -4.51
CA ALA A 108 -30.16 2.07 -3.77
C ALA A 108 -31.38 1.97 -4.71
N LYS A 109 -31.40 2.71 -5.82
CA LYS A 109 -32.52 2.71 -6.77
C LYS A 109 -32.64 1.38 -7.54
N SER A 110 -31.55 0.90 -8.13
CA SER A 110 -31.54 -0.32 -8.95
C SER A 110 -31.84 -1.59 -8.14
N SER A 111 -31.50 -1.60 -6.85
CA SER A 111 -31.82 -2.71 -5.94
C SER A 111 -33.20 -2.61 -5.28
N TYR A 112 -33.98 -1.57 -5.57
CA TYR A 112 -35.26 -1.26 -4.89
C TYR A 112 -35.08 -1.09 -3.36
N GLY A 113 -34.02 -0.39 -2.95
CA GLY A 113 -33.69 -0.11 -1.55
C GLY A 113 -33.12 -1.30 -0.79
N LYS A 114 -32.71 -2.37 -1.49
CA LYS A 114 -32.14 -3.57 -0.86
C LYS A 114 -30.65 -3.46 -0.59
N VAL A 115 -29.94 -2.60 -1.30
CA VAL A 115 -28.50 -2.36 -1.16
C VAL A 115 -28.29 -0.90 -0.85
N ASN A 116 -27.73 -0.61 0.32
CA ASN A 116 -27.36 0.75 0.71
C ASN A 116 -25.85 0.84 0.86
N ILE A 117 -25.24 1.81 0.20
CA ILE A 117 -23.79 2.03 0.24
C ILE A 117 -23.52 3.33 0.96
N SER A 118 -22.69 3.28 1.99
CA SER A 118 -22.19 4.44 2.74
C SER A 118 -20.67 4.37 2.80
N GLY A 119 -20.02 5.46 3.22
CA GLY A 119 -18.57 5.47 3.27
C GLY A 119 -17.96 6.87 3.33
N GLN A 120 -16.65 6.92 3.08
CA GLN A 120 -15.91 8.18 3.04
C GLN A 120 -14.81 8.15 1.97
N VAL A 121 -14.41 9.34 1.55
CA VAL A 121 -13.26 9.56 0.68
C VAL A 121 -12.10 10.09 1.52
N MET A 122 -11.00 9.33 1.54
CA MET A 122 -9.79 9.67 2.26
C MET A 122 -9.09 10.90 1.65
N PRO A 123 -8.19 11.57 2.40
CA PRO A 123 -7.21 12.46 1.82
C PRO A 123 -6.38 11.75 0.73
N TRP A 124 -5.77 12.54 -0.16
CA TRP A 124 -4.89 12.00 -1.20
C TRP A 124 -3.70 11.27 -0.58
N TYR A 125 -3.55 10.00 -0.96
CA TYR A 125 -2.39 9.20 -0.62
C TYR A 125 -1.32 9.35 -1.70
N ARG A 126 -0.09 9.70 -1.29
CA ARG A 126 1.07 9.73 -2.19
C ARG A 126 2.05 8.61 -1.81
N PRO A 127 2.30 7.63 -2.68
CA PRO A 127 3.32 6.61 -2.43
C PRO A 127 4.71 7.24 -2.36
N VAL A 128 5.53 6.84 -1.39
CA VAL A 128 6.89 7.37 -1.19
C VAL A 128 7.89 6.78 -2.19
N HIS A 129 7.67 5.54 -2.65
CA HIS A 129 8.59 4.81 -3.54
C HIS A 129 7.99 4.63 -4.94
N ARG A 130 8.40 5.50 -5.87
CA ARG A 130 7.93 5.51 -7.27
C ARG A 130 8.31 4.24 -8.05
N ASP A 131 9.51 3.71 -7.80
CA ASP A 131 10.12 2.66 -8.62
C ASP A 131 10.16 1.28 -7.91
N SER A 132 9.57 1.16 -6.72
CA SER A 132 9.53 -0.10 -5.96
C SER A 132 8.12 -0.43 -5.46
N PRO A 133 7.22 -0.91 -6.35
CA PRO A 133 5.85 -1.26 -6.00
C PRO A 133 5.72 -2.51 -5.10
N THR A 134 6.83 -3.17 -4.76
CA THR A 134 6.86 -4.43 -3.98
C THR A 134 6.96 -4.21 -2.47
N GLN A 135 7.24 -2.99 -1.99
CA GLN A 135 7.05 -2.66 -0.59
C GLN A 135 5.57 -2.35 -0.35
N TRP A 136 4.79 -3.41 -0.17
CA TRP A 136 3.44 -3.30 0.37
C TRP A 136 3.56 -2.66 1.76
N TYR A 137 2.98 -1.48 1.94
CA TYR A 137 2.81 -0.92 3.28
C TYR A 137 1.92 -1.86 4.07
N ALA A 138 2.37 -2.23 5.26
CA ALA A 138 1.52 -2.98 6.16
C ALA A 138 0.36 -2.07 6.63
N THR A 139 -0.78 -2.68 6.95
CA THR A 139 -2.02 -1.93 7.24
C THR A 139 -1.84 -0.98 8.44
N ASP A 140 -0.98 -1.36 9.38
CA ASP A 140 -0.51 -0.54 10.50
C ASP A 140 0.21 0.74 10.05
N GLU A 141 1.14 0.67 9.09
CA GLU A 141 1.83 1.85 8.57
C GLU A 141 0.87 2.86 7.90
N ILE A 142 -0.12 2.35 7.18
CA ILE A 142 -1.18 3.19 6.59
C ILE A 142 -2.03 3.82 7.71
N VAL A 143 -2.44 3.03 8.71
CA VAL A 143 -3.27 3.52 9.83
C VAL A 143 -2.53 4.55 10.67
N GLU A 144 -1.24 4.37 10.91
CA GLU A 144 -0.40 5.31 11.67
C GLU A 144 -0.13 6.60 10.89
N SER A 145 0.08 6.51 9.58
CA SER A 145 0.33 7.70 8.74
C SER A 145 -0.88 8.64 8.61
N PHE A 146 -2.09 8.09 8.72
CA PHE A 146 -3.35 8.83 8.65
C PHE A 146 -4.07 8.97 10.00
N GLY A 147 -3.54 8.36 11.07
CA GLY A 147 -4.01 8.54 12.43
C GLY A 147 -3.46 9.85 12.99
N THR A 148 -4.21 10.94 12.83
CA THR A 148 -3.85 12.22 13.45
C THR A 148 -3.78 12.09 14.97
N ALA A 149 -2.76 12.75 15.52
CA ALA A 149 -2.40 12.84 16.93
C ALA A 149 -3.58 13.04 17.89
N ASP A 150 -3.36 12.57 19.12
CA ASP A 150 -4.21 12.74 20.31
C ASP A 150 -5.58 12.06 20.27
N GLY A 151 -5.55 10.74 20.49
CA GLY A 151 -6.67 10.02 21.09
C GLY A 151 -7.88 9.75 20.21
N ASP A 152 -7.88 10.17 18.94
CA ASP A 152 -8.95 9.83 17.99
C ASP A 152 -8.45 8.83 16.94
N SER A 153 -8.78 7.57 17.15
CA SER A 153 -8.47 6.46 16.25
C SER A 153 -9.38 6.53 15.01
N GLY A 154 -9.16 7.53 14.15
CA GLY A 154 -10.03 7.91 13.04
C GLY A 154 -10.28 6.80 11.99
N ILE A 155 -9.39 5.82 11.86
CA ILE A 155 -9.60 4.65 10.98
C ILE A 155 -10.14 3.44 11.76
N ALA A 156 -9.71 3.23 13.01
CA ALA A 156 -10.10 2.07 13.80
C ALA A 156 -11.56 2.11 14.29
N ARG A 157 -12.17 3.30 14.41
CA ARG A 157 -13.60 3.45 14.75
C ARG A 157 -14.56 3.35 13.56
N LEU A 158 -14.07 3.42 12.32
CA LEU A 158 -14.93 3.55 11.14
C LEU A 158 -15.22 2.22 10.45
N ILE A 159 -14.39 1.20 10.70
CA ILE A 159 -14.46 -0.12 10.06
C ILE A 159 -15.12 -1.18 10.98
N LEU A 160 -15.30 -0.87 12.27
CA LEU A 160 -16.14 -1.66 13.20
C LEU A 160 -17.51 -1.00 13.41
#